data_AF-A0A392M6I8-F1
#
_entry.id   AF-A0A392M6I8-F1
#
_cell.length_a   1.000
_cell.length_b   1.000
_cell.length_c   1.000
_cell.angle_alpha   90.00
_cell.angle_beta   90.00
_cell.angle_gamma   90.00
#
_symmetry.space_group_name_H-M   'P 1'
#
loop_
_entity.id
_entity.type
_entity.pdbx_description
1 polymer ?
#
loop_
_entity_poly.entity_id
_entity_poly.type
_entity_poly.pdbx_seq_one_letter_code
_entity_poly.pdbx_strand_id
1 'polypeptide(L)'
;DKCDALFMDPMKHGYPCLSLHKAKDQTDRESTISDFKSNVCNLLVATSIAARGLDVKELEFVINFDVPNHYEDYVHRVGRTCFVDV
;
A
#
# COMPACT_ATOMS: atom_id res chain seq x y z
N ASP A 1 -5.08 -14.14 -1.24
CA ASP A 1 -5.92 -13.07 -0.66
C ASP A 1 -6.44 -12.18 -1.80
N LYS A 2 -7.49 -11.35 -1.63
CA LYS A 2 -7.97 -10.46 -2.71
C LYS A 2 -6.88 -9.48 -3.16
N CYS A 3 -6.01 -9.10 -2.21
CA CYS A 3 -4.79 -8.33 -2.44
C CYS A 3 -3.85 -9.00 -3.47
N ASP A 4 -3.59 -10.30 -3.33
CA ASP A 4 -2.72 -11.03 -4.25
C ASP A 4 -3.33 -11.11 -5.66
N ALA A 5 -4.65 -11.29 -5.75
CA ALA A 5 -5.34 -11.32 -7.03
C ALA A 5 -5.22 -9.98 -7.77
N LEU A 6 -5.38 -8.86 -7.05
CA LEU A 6 -5.19 -7.52 -7.61
C LEU A 6 -3.73 -7.25 -7.98
N PHE A 7 -2.78 -7.70 -7.17
CA PHE A 7 -1.34 -7.60 -7.42
C PHE A 7 -0.91 -8.27 -8.74
N MET A 8 -1.56 -9.38 -9.12
CA MET A 8 -1.20 -10.10 -10.35
C MET A 8 -1.51 -9.32 -11.63
N ASP A 9 -2.48 -8.41 -11.63
CA ASP A 9 -2.90 -7.72 -12.84
C ASP A 9 -1.90 -6.65 -13.32
N PRO A 10 -1.40 -5.71 -12.48
CA PRO A 10 -0.32 -4.80 -12.85
C PRO A 10 0.94 -5.54 -13.28
N MET A 11 1.30 -6.63 -12.58
CA MET A 11 2.46 -7.45 -12.89
C MET A 11 2.41 -8.03 -14.30
N LYS A 12 1.25 -8.53 -14.73
CA LYS A 12 1.04 -9.06 -16.09
C LYS A 12 1.15 -7.99 -17.18
N HIS A 13 0.78 -6.76 -16.85
CA HIS A 13 0.88 -5.61 -17.75
C HIS A 13 2.27 -4.94 -17.73
N GLY A 14 3.23 -5.50 -17.01
CA GLY A 14 4.60 -5.00 -16.95
C GLY A 14 4.80 -3.84 -15.98
N TYR A 15 3.89 -3.66 -15.00
CA TYR A 15 4.05 -2.74 -13.88
C TYR A 15 4.52 -3.52 -12.65
N PRO A 16 5.81 -3.43 -12.28
CA PRO A 16 6.30 -4.01 -11.04
C PRO A 16 5.52 -3.42 -9.88
N CYS A 17 5.07 -4.28 -8.97
CA CYS A 17 4.37 -3.88 -7.77
C CYS A 17 4.80 -4.75 -6.59
N LEU A 18 4.43 -4.31 -5.40
CA LEU A 18 4.61 -5.02 -4.15
C LEU A 18 3.23 -5.31 -3.52
N SER A 19 3.15 -6.35 -2.68
CA SER A 19 1.92 -6.73 -1.98
C SER A 19 2.12 -6.71 -0.46
N LEU A 20 1.23 -6.03 0.27
CA LEU A 20 1.29 -5.95 1.74
C LEU A 20 -0.07 -6.27 2.38
N HIS A 21 -0.17 -7.44 3.01
CA HIS A 21 -1.37 -7.88 3.72
C HIS A 21 -1.01 -8.85 4.86
N LYS A 22 -1.98 -9.11 5.74
CA LYS A 22 -1.77 -9.88 6.99
C LYS A 22 -1.33 -11.34 6.81
N ALA A 23 -1.51 -11.91 5.62
CA ALA A 23 -1.14 -13.30 5.35
C ALA A 23 0.34 -13.45 4.93
N LYS A 24 1.04 -12.34 4.67
CA LYS A 24 2.50 -12.32 4.54
C LYS A 24 3.13 -12.45 5.92
N ASP A 25 4.27 -13.14 6.00
CA ASP A 25 5.01 -13.22 7.24
C ASP A 25 5.64 -11.86 7.60
N GLN A 26 6.12 -11.73 8.83
CA GLN A 26 6.63 -10.46 9.33
C GLN A 26 7.88 -10.01 8.55
N THR A 27 8.76 -10.95 8.19
CA THR A 27 10.00 -10.70 7.46
C THR A 27 9.72 -10.15 6.06
N ASP A 28 8.81 -10.77 5.32
CA ASP A 28 8.38 -10.33 3.98
C ASP A 28 7.75 -8.95 4.03
N ARG A 29 6.97 -8.66 5.08
CA ARG A 29 6.36 -7.35 5.28
C ARG A 29 7.42 -6.28 5.51
N GLU A 30 8.42 -6.56 6.33
CA GLU A 30 9.54 -5.63 6.59
C GLU A 30 10.38 -5.39 5.33
N SER A 31 10.69 -6.45 4.58
CA SER A 31 11.40 -6.33 3.30
C SER A 31 10.59 -5.50 2.29
N THR A 32 9.31 -5.80 2.13
CA THR A 32 8.40 -5.06 1.23
C THR A 32 8.35 -3.57 1.57
N ILE A 33 8.29 -3.24 2.87
CA ILE A 33 8.28 -1.86 3.34
C ILE A 33 9.63 -1.19 3.04
N SER A 34 10.75 -1.89 3.25
CA SER A 34 12.09 -1.40 2.93
C SER A 34 12.25 -1.12 1.43
N ASP A 35 11.81 -2.05 0.57
CA ASP A 35 11.88 -1.91 -0.88
C ASP A 35 11.02 -0.75 -1.39
N PHE A 36 9.82 -0.58 -0.82
CA PHE A 36 8.95 0.54 -1.14
C PHE A 36 9.55 1.88 -0.70
N LYS A 37 10.12 1.96 0.51
CA LYS A 37 10.75 3.17 1.04
C LYS A 37 12.05 3.55 0.32
N SER A 38 12.80 2.56 -0.17
CA SER A 38 14.03 2.77 -0.94
C SER A 38 13.77 3.01 -2.44
N ASN A 39 12.49 3.09 -2.84
CA ASN A 39 12.06 3.34 -4.22
C ASN A 39 12.52 2.26 -5.21
N VAL A 40 12.76 1.03 -4.73
CA VAL A 40 13.01 -0.15 -5.58
C VAL A 40 11.77 -0.47 -6.41
N CYS A 41 10.59 -0.28 -5.81
CA CYS A 41 9.30 -0.34 -6.49
C CYS A 41 8.38 0.73 -5.91
N ASN A 42 7.72 1.49 -6.79
CA ASN A 42 6.88 2.63 -6.45
C ASN A 42 5.38 2.31 -6.43
N LEU A 43 4.98 1.06 -6.70
CA LEU A 43 3.59 0.62 -6.68
C LEU A 43 3.36 -0.41 -5.57
N LEU A 44 2.49 -0.10 -4.61
CA LEU A 44 2.18 -0.96 -3.48
C LEU A 44 0.68 -1.27 -3.43
N VAL A 45 0.33 -2.55 -3.48
CA VAL A 45 -1.03 -3.06 -3.26
C VAL A 45 -1.14 -3.51 -1.80
N ALA A 46 -2.04 -2.91 -1.03
CA ALA A 46 -2.15 -3.20 0.40
C ALA A 46 -3.59 -3.26 0.91
N THR A 47 -3.78 -4.01 2.00
CA THR A 47 -5.04 -4.00 2.78
C THR A 47 -4.95 -3.00 3.94
N SER A 48 -6.09 -2.44 4.37
CA SER A 48 -6.14 -1.39 5.39
C SER A 48 -5.50 -1.79 6.72
N ILE A 49 -5.60 -3.06 7.11
CA ILE A 49 -5.00 -3.57 8.34
C ILE A 49 -3.47 -3.55 8.24
N ALA A 50 -2.92 -3.92 7.08
CA ALA A 50 -1.47 -3.99 6.89
C ALA A 50 -0.83 -2.62 6.65
N ALA A 51 -1.62 -1.63 6.19
CA ALA A 51 -1.16 -0.25 6.00
C ALA A 51 -1.19 0.59 7.29
N ARG A 52 -1.87 0.13 8.36
CA ARG A 52 -1.78 0.76 9.69
C ARG A 52 -0.37 0.51 10.25
N GLY A 53 0.32 1.60 10.62
CA GLY A 53 1.72 1.53 11.05
C GLY A 53 2.75 1.59 9.91
N LEU A 54 2.29 1.61 8.64
CA LEU A 54 3.16 1.94 7.53
C LEU A 54 3.52 3.43 7.64
N ASP A 55 4.68 3.80 8.16
CA ASP A 55 5.11 5.21 8.14
C ASP A 55 5.70 5.54 6.76
N VAL A 56 4.82 5.62 5.77
CA VAL A 56 5.10 6.16 4.44
C VAL A 56 4.15 7.33 4.26
N LYS A 57 4.72 8.52 4.33
CA LYS A 57 4.02 9.79 4.11
C LYS A 57 4.34 10.27 2.68
N GLU A 58 3.64 11.30 2.23
CA GLU A 58 3.95 11.99 0.96
C GLU A 58 3.81 11.11 -0.28
N LEU A 59 2.83 10.20 -0.28
CA LEU A 59 2.47 9.47 -1.49
C LEU A 59 1.82 10.44 -2.49
N GLU A 60 2.28 10.43 -3.73
CA GLU A 60 1.69 11.25 -4.79
C GLU A 60 0.25 10.83 -5.09
N PHE A 61 -0.02 9.50 -5.04
CA PHE A 61 -1.33 8.93 -5.32
C PHE A 61 -1.71 7.85 -4.33
N VAL A 62 -2.99 7.86 -3.93
CA VAL A 62 -3.64 6.76 -3.20
C VAL A 62 -4.92 6.37 -3.93
N ILE A 63 -4.99 5.12 -4.39
CA ILE A 63 -6.14 4.59 -5.13
C ILE A 63 -6.93 3.66 -4.23
N ASN A 64 -8.18 4.00 -3.95
CA ASN A 64 -9.11 3.13 -3.23
C ASN A 64 -9.76 2.12 -4.19
N PHE A 65 -9.14 0.95 -4.35
CA PHE A 65 -9.71 -0.12 -5.19
C PHE A 65 -11.00 -0.70 -4.61
N ASP A 66 -11.01 -0.94 -3.29
CA ASP A 66 -12.19 -1.36 -2.55
C ASP A 66 -12.63 -0.25 -1.58
N VAL A 67 -13.94 -0.07 -1.49
CA VAL A 67 -14.56 0.88 -0.56
C VAL A 67 -14.18 0.53 0.88
N PRO A 68 -13.68 1.49 1.68
CA PRO A 68 -13.39 1.25 3.09
C PRO A 68 -14.65 0.88 3.87
N ASN A 69 -14.52 -0.04 4.84
CA ASN A 69 -15.63 -0.44 5.70
C ASN A 69 -16.03 0.65 6.72
N HIS A 70 -15.07 1.52 7.07
CA HIS A 70 -15.26 2.60 8.03
C HIS A 70 -14.67 3.89 7.48
N TYR A 71 -15.31 5.02 7.83
CA TYR A 71 -14.86 6.35 7.45
C TYR A 71 -13.41 6.63 7.91
N GLU A 72 -13.03 6.16 9.10
CA GLU A 72 -11.67 6.32 9.63
C GLU A 72 -10.62 5.67 8.72
N ASP A 73 -10.92 4.52 8.10
CA ASP A 73 -10.01 3.88 7.15
C ASP A 73 -9.86 4.70 5.87
N TYR A 74 -10.91 5.35 5.41
CA TYR A 74 -10.82 6.28 4.29
C TYR A 74 -9.86 7.42 4.62
N VAL A 75 -10.06 8.10 5.76
CA VAL A 75 -9.23 9.22 6.21
C VAL A 75 -7.77 8.79 6.36
N HIS A 76 -7.50 7.63 6.96
CA HIS A 76 -6.13 7.12 7.09
C HIS A 76 -5.46 6.80 5.75
N ARG A 77 -6.23 6.32 4.76
CA ARG A 77 -5.70 6.04 3.41
C ARG A 77 -5.37 7.35 2.68
N VAL A 78 -6.31 8.28 2.59
CA VAL A 78 -6.09 9.56 1.88
C VAL A 78 -5.12 10.48 2.64
N GLY A 79 -4.99 10.33 3.96
CA GLY A 79 -4.00 11.05 4.75
C GLY A 79 -2.55 10.77 4.34
N ARG A 80 -2.28 9.72 3.54
CA ARG A 80 -0.95 9.43 2.99
C ARG A 80 -0.53 10.37 1.86
N THR A 81 -1.48 11.07 1.24
CA THR A 81 -1.21 12.08 0.21
C THR A 81 -1.09 13.49 0.79
N CYS A 82 -1.31 13.67 2.10
CA CYS A 82 -1.34 15.00 2.69
C CYS A 82 0.08 15.56 2.84
N PHE A 83 0.39 16.59 2.06
CA PHE A 83 1.46 17.54 2.30
C PHE A 83 0.96 18.61 3.27
N VAL A 84 1.62 18.77 4.43
CA VAL A 84 1.47 19.96 5.28
C VAL A 84 2.73 20.79 5.11
N ASP A 85 2.77 21.58 4.03
CA ASP A 85 3.64 22.74 3.93
C ASP A 85 2.75 23.99 3.97
N VAL A 86 2.63 24.59 5.15
CA VAL A 86 2.16 25.96 5.38
C VAL A 86 3.09 26.66 6.36
#